data_AF-A0A4Y8AKR6-F1
#
_entry.id   AF-A0A4Y8AKR6-F1
#
_cell.length_a   1.000
_cell.length_b   1.000
_cell.length_c   1.000
_cell.angle_alpha   90.00
_cell.angle_beta   90.00
_cell.angle_gamma   90.00
#
_symmetry.space_group_name_H-M   'P 1'
#
loop_
_entity.id
_entity.type
_entity.pdbx_description
1 polymer ?
#
loop_
_entity_poly.entity_id
_entity_poly.type
_entity_poly.pdbx_seq_one_letter_code
_entity_poly.pdbx_strand_id
1 'polypeptide(L)'
;MLRYAKHQRTLKQNLGLASSTAFAAGIINVAGLVSFFAFTSSISGHMANLAKNLVSQNFYEITVFAIWMLLFFLGAFVSSFTVKSFAKKNQYKAHAFPVVLEMIILLCVAIYGHNFYKETKLEREVVISLTIFAMGLQTGLVSIVSGGLIKSTSLASLFTDLGSEVAEYYYLGTKKDKMIRNRIYVRMTVLAFYFIGGLAGGFFFNKYEFGVFYFVPVILLMVLL
;
A
#
# COMPACT_ATOMS: atom_id res chain seq x y z
N MET A 1 5.02 -17.16 2.06
CA MET A 1 3.88 -17.24 3.02
C MET A 1 2.50 -17.44 2.38
N LEU A 2 2.30 -17.11 1.10
CA LEU A 2 0.99 -17.20 0.43
C LEU A 2 0.51 -18.64 0.12
N ARG A 3 1.37 -19.66 0.32
CA ARG A 3 1.17 -21.07 -0.08
C ARG A 3 -0.02 -21.77 0.58
N TYR A 4 -0.52 -21.25 1.71
CA TYR A 4 -1.63 -21.84 2.46
C TYR A 4 -2.96 -21.13 2.17
N ALA A 5 -4.03 -21.92 2.03
CA ALA A 5 -5.40 -21.44 1.77
C ALA A 5 -5.93 -20.58 2.93
N LYS A 6 -6.88 -19.66 2.63
CA LYS A 6 -7.46 -18.68 3.59
C LYS A 6 -7.97 -19.31 4.90
N HIS A 7 -8.39 -20.58 4.86
CA HIS A 7 -8.95 -21.32 6.00
C HIS A 7 -7.91 -22.03 6.89
N GLN A 8 -6.64 -22.11 6.46
CA GLN A 8 -5.54 -22.76 7.19
C GLN A 8 -4.49 -21.78 7.70
N ARG A 9 -4.63 -20.47 7.43
CA ARG A 9 -3.64 -19.47 7.86
C ARG A 9 -3.79 -19.16 9.33
N THR A 10 -2.72 -19.42 10.08
CA THR A 10 -2.62 -18.99 11.47
C THR A 10 -2.54 -17.47 11.55
N LEU A 11 -3.03 -16.89 12.64
CA LEU A 11 -3.00 -15.43 12.90
C LEU A 11 -1.58 -14.84 12.71
N LYS A 12 -0.54 -15.63 13.02
CA LYS A 12 0.88 -15.31 12.81
C LYS A 12 1.28 -15.16 11.33
N GLN A 13 0.71 -15.96 10.42
CA GLN A 13 1.01 -15.87 8.97
C GLN A 13 0.34 -14.66 8.33
N ASN A 14 -0.90 -14.36 8.73
CA ASN A 14 -1.58 -13.12 8.29
C ASN A 14 -0.88 -11.88 8.84
N LEU A 15 -0.40 -11.92 10.09
CA LEU A 15 0.39 -10.85 10.70
C LEU A 15 1.70 -10.62 9.94
N GLY A 16 2.44 -11.70 9.59
CA GLY A 16 3.68 -11.60 8.82
C GLY A 16 3.49 -10.97 7.45
N LEU A 17 2.43 -11.37 6.74
CA LEU A 17 2.08 -10.78 5.45
C LEU A 17 1.68 -9.31 5.59
N ALA A 18 0.78 -8.99 6.53
CA ALA A 18 0.29 -7.63 6.75
C ALA A 18 1.42 -6.67 7.17
N SER A 19 2.28 -7.08 8.11
CA SER A 19 3.42 -6.28 8.57
C SER A 19 4.45 -6.02 7.46
N SER A 20 4.79 -7.04 6.67
CA SER A 20 5.73 -6.89 5.56
C SER A 20 5.17 -5.98 4.46
N THR A 21 3.89 -6.15 4.11
CA THR A 21 3.23 -5.25 3.14
C THR A 21 3.11 -3.82 3.68
N ALA A 22 2.86 -3.66 4.99
CA ALA A 22 2.77 -2.35 5.62
C ALA A 22 4.12 -1.63 5.64
N PHE A 23 5.19 -2.36 5.90
CA PHE A 23 6.56 -1.83 5.83
C PHE A 23 6.92 -1.36 4.41
N ALA A 24 6.66 -2.21 3.40
CA ALA A 24 6.81 -1.84 1.99
C ALA A 24 5.98 -0.59 1.64
N ALA A 25 4.73 -0.55 2.07
CA ALA A 25 3.84 0.58 1.83
C ALA A 25 4.34 1.87 2.49
N GLY A 26 4.90 1.78 3.70
CA GLY A 26 5.53 2.89 4.39
C GLY A 26 6.71 3.48 3.60
N ILE A 27 7.60 2.61 3.10
CA ILE A 27 8.73 3.01 2.26
C ILE A 27 8.23 3.73 1.01
N ILE A 28 7.31 3.12 0.24
CA ILE A 28 6.80 3.68 -1.01
C ILE A 28 6.14 5.05 -0.77
N ASN A 29 5.34 5.19 0.29
CA ASN A 29 4.60 6.41 0.53
C ASN A 29 5.51 7.57 0.98
N VAL A 30 6.51 7.30 1.82
CA VAL A 30 7.49 8.33 2.22
C VAL A 30 8.45 8.65 1.07
N ALA A 31 8.97 7.65 0.35
CA ALA A 31 9.80 7.88 -0.82
C ALA A 31 9.04 8.69 -1.89
N GLY A 32 7.77 8.35 -2.13
CA GLY A 32 6.88 9.12 -3.00
C GLY A 32 6.66 10.55 -2.50
N LEU A 33 6.43 10.76 -1.21
CA LEU A 33 6.28 12.10 -0.65
C LEU A 33 7.55 12.95 -0.79
N VAL A 34 8.72 12.39 -0.49
CA VAL A 34 9.99 13.13 -0.55
C VAL A 34 10.39 13.41 -2.00
N SER A 35 10.20 12.45 -2.91
CA SER A 35 10.49 12.64 -4.34
C SER A 35 9.53 13.64 -4.99
N PHE A 36 8.25 13.55 -4.61
CA PHE A 36 7.16 14.04 -5.43
C PHE A 36 6.19 14.99 -4.75
N PHE A 37 6.35 15.24 -3.44
CA PHE A 37 5.42 16.01 -2.61
C PHE A 37 3.98 15.49 -2.65
N ALA A 38 3.79 14.22 -3.01
CA ALA A 38 2.49 13.58 -3.12
C ALA A 38 2.47 12.22 -2.39
N PHE A 39 1.43 12.02 -1.58
CA PHE A 39 1.20 10.75 -0.89
C PHE A 39 0.58 9.72 -1.83
N THR A 40 1.36 8.76 -2.31
CA THR A 40 0.92 7.76 -3.29
C THR A 40 -0.26 6.89 -2.83
N SER A 41 -0.48 6.78 -1.51
CA SER A 41 -1.62 6.01 -0.95
C SER A 41 -2.82 6.87 -0.51
N SER A 42 -2.77 8.19 -0.58
CA SER A 42 -3.83 9.07 -0.05
C SER A 42 -4.74 9.62 -1.15
N ILE A 43 -5.75 8.86 -1.55
CA ILE A 43 -6.75 9.29 -2.54
C ILE A 43 -7.50 10.55 -2.06
N SER A 44 -7.77 10.67 -0.75
CA SER A 44 -8.43 11.87 -0.20
C SER A 44 -7.61 13.14 -0.40
N GLY A 45 -6.28 13.05 -0.28
CA GLY A 45 -5.38 14.17 -0.60
C GLY A 45 -5.39 14.52 -2.09
N HIS A 46 -5.43 13.52 -2.96
CA HIS A 46 -5.55 13.72 -4.41
C HIS A 46 -6.87 14.39 -4.78
N MET A 47 -7.97 13.97 -4.15
CA MET A 47 -9.28 14.57 -4.35
C MET A 47 -9.33 16.03 -3.87
N ALA A 48 -8.71 16.33 -2.73
CA ALA A 48 -8.62 17.71 -2.24
C ALA A 48 -7.79 18.60 -3.19
N ASN A 49 -6.66 18.09 -3.70
CA ASN A 49 -5.87 18.80 -4.70
C ASN A 49 -6.62 18.97 -6.03
N LEU A 50 -7.37 17.97 -6.47
CA LEU A 50 -8.21 18.07 -7.65
C LEU A 50 -9.27 19.16 -7.48
N ALA A 51 -9.96 19.20 -6.34
CA ALA A 51 -10.96 20.23 -6.03
C ALA A 51 -10.32 21.63 -5.96
N LYS A 52 -9.15 21.76 -5.33
CA LYS A 52 -8.39 23.02 -5.30
C LYS A 52 -8.05 23.50 -6.71
N ASN A 53 -7.50 22.62 -7.55
CA ASN A 53 -7.10 22.97 -8.92
C ASN A 53 -8.29 23.28 -9.82
N LEU A 54 -9.46 22.66 -9.56
CA LEU A 54 -10.72 22.98 -10.23
C LEU A 54 -11.16 24.43 -9.97
N VAL A 55 -11.05 24.89 -8.73
CA VAL A 55 -11.32 26.29 -8.35
C VAL A 55 -10.29 27.24 -8.97
N SER A 56 -9.01 26.86 -8.98
CA SER A 56 -7.93 27.65 -9.57
C SER A 56 -7.88 27.59 -11.11
N GLN A 57 -8.81 26.89 -11.78
CA GLN A 57 -8.87 26.70 -13.23
C GLN A 57 -7.56 26.17 -13.87
N ASN A 58 -6.77 25.41 -13.11
CA ASN A 58 -5.55 24.80 -13.62
C ASN A 58 -5.86 23.45 -14.28
N PHE A 59 -6.28 23.49 -15.55
CA PHE A 59 -6.68 22.31 -16.33
C PHE A 59 -5.62 21.22 -16.39
N TYR A 60 -4.33 21.58 -16.41
CA TYR A 60 -3.24 20.60 -16.44
C TYR A 60 -3.21 19.74 -15.17
N GLU A 61 -3.16 20.38 -14.00
CA GLU A 61 -3.12 19.68 -12.71
C GLU A 61 -4.39 18.86 -12.47
N ILE A 62 -5.56 19.37 -12.90
CA ILE A 62 -6.83 18.62 -12.82
C ILE A 62 -6.72 17.28 -13.56
N THR A 63 -6.21 17.29 -14.80
CA THR A 63 -6.02 16.07 -15.59
C THR A 63 -5.02 15.12 -14.93
N VAL A 64 -3.90 15.63 -14.40
CA VAL A 64 -2.89 14.81 -13.71
C VAL A 64 -3.50 14.10 -12.48
N PHE A 65 -4.16 14.83 -11.58
CA PHE A 65 -4.78 14.23 -10.39
C PHE A 65 -5.92 13.26 -10.74
N ALA A 66 -6.70 13.55 -11.79
CA ALA A 66 -7.73 12.64 -12.27
C ALA A 66 -7.14 11.32 -12.81
N ILE A 67 -6.06 11.40 -13.59
CA ILE A 67 -5.32 10.23 -14.08
C ILE A 67 -4.76 9.42 -12.91
N TRP A 68 -4.16 10.07 -11.91
CA TRP A 68 -3.64 9.39 -10.72
C TRP A 68 -4.74 8.64 -9.96
N MET A 69 -5.91 9.25 -9.78
CA MET A 69 -7.06 8.57 -9.16
C MET A 69 -7.54 7.37 -9.98
N LEU A 70 -7.62 7.51 -11.32
CA LEU A 70 -7.98 6.41 -12.21
C LEU A 70 -6.96 5.28 -12.17
N LEU A 71 -5.67 5.59 -12.12
CA LEU A 71 -4.60 4.59 -12.00
C LEU A 71 -4.67 3.83 -10.68
N PHE A 72 -4.89 4.52 -9.56
CA PHE A 72 -5.10 3.85 -8.28
C PHE A 72 -6.29 2.89 -8.35
N PHE A 73 -7.41 3.36 -8.92
CA PHE A 73 -8.61 2.55 -9.11
C PHE A 73 -8.35 1.33 -9.99
N LEU A 74 -7.69 1.52 -11.14
CA LEU A 74 -7.33 0.44 -12.06
C LEU A 74 -6.39 -0.58 -11.39
N GLY A 75 -5.41 -0.13 -10.61
CA GLY A 75 -4.54 -1.03 -9.84
C GLY A 75 -5.36 -1.89 -8.87
N ALA A 76 -6.23 -1.27 -8.07
CA ALA A 76 -7.10 -1.99 -7.15
C ALA A 76 -8.06 -2.94 -7.87
N PHE A 77 -8.58 -2.53 -9.03
CA PHE A 77 -9.44 -3.34 -9.89
C PHE A 77 -8.70 -4.55 -10.45
N VAL A 78 -7.52 -4.37 -11.06
CA VAL A 78 -6.70 -5.44 -11.65
C VAL A 78 -6.32 -6.47 -10.59
N SER A 79 -5.88 -6.01 -9.42
CA SER A 79 -5.59 -6.89 -8.28
C SER A 79 -6.82 -7.69 -7.86
N SER A 80 -7.96 -7.00 -7.68
CA SER A 80 -9.18 -7.65 -7.22
C SER A 80 -9.79 -8.61 -8.23
N PHE A 81 -9.79 -8.21 -9.49
CA PHE A 81 -10.29 -9.00 -10.60
C PHE A 81 -9.46 -10.26 -10.79
N THR A 82 -8.13 -10.13 -10.78
CA THR A 82 -7.23 -11.28 -10.91
C THR A 82 -7.43 -12.26 -9.76
N VAL A 83 -7.47 -11.77 -8.51
CA VAL A 83 -7.64 -12.65 -7.36
C VAL A 83 -8.97 -13.40 -7.44
N LYS A 84 -10.07 -12.72 -7.79
CA LYS A 84 -11.40 -13.35 -7.92
C LYS A 84 -11.48 -14.35 -9.08
N SER A 85 -10.91 -14.00 -10.24
CA SER A 85 -10.93 -14.84 -11.45
C SER A 85 -10.14 -16.15 -11.26
N PHE A 86 -9.00 -16.09 -10.56
CA PHE A 86 -8.16 -17.27 -10.31
C PHE A 86 -8.45 -17.99 -8.99
N ALA A 87 -9.34 -17.44 -8.15
CA ALA A 87 -9.69 -18.01 -6.83
C ALA A 87 -10.17 -19.47 -6.90
N LYS A 88 -10.91 -19.83 -7.97
CA LYS A 88 -11.43 -21.20 -8.17
C LYS A 88 -10.37 -22.20 -8.65
N LYS A 89 -9.28 -21.73 -9.27
CA LYS A 89 -8.30 -22.60 -9.94
C LYS A 89 -7.05 -22.82 -9.08
N ASN A 90 -6.50 -21.76 -8.47
CA ASN A 90 -5.39 -21.86 -7.53
C ASN A 90 -5.24 -20.56 -6.70
N GLN A 91 -5.55 -20.62 -5.40
CA GLN A 91 -5.47 -19.46 -4.49
C GLN A 91 -4.05 -18.87 -4.39
N TYR A 92 -3.01 -19.70 -4.51
CA TYR A 92 -1.62 -19.21 -4.46
C TYR A 92 -1.30 -18.32 -5.67
N LYS A 93 -1.59 -18.80 -6.88
CA LYS A 93 -1.34 -18.03 -8.13
C LYS A 93 -2.18 -16.76 -8.18
N ALA A 94 -3.42 -16.82 -7.67
CA ALA A 94 -4.32 -15.68 -7.61
C ALA A 94 -3.74 -14.52 -6.78
N HIS A 95 -3.09 -14.81 -5.65
CA HIS A 95 -2.46 -13.79 -4.80
C HIS A 95 -1.04 -13.42 -5.22
N ALA A 96 -0.29 -14.35 -5.81
CA ALA A 96 1.08 -14.10 -6.26
C ALA A 96 1.12 -13.12 -7.44
N PHE A 97 0.14 -13.17 -8.35
CA PHE A 97 0.16 -12.34 -9.56
C PHE A 97 0.18 -10.83 -9.28
N PRO A 98 -0.70 -10.24 -8.43
CA PRO A 98 -0.64 -8.82 -8.13
C PRO A 98 0.67 -8.39 -7.45
N VAL A 99 1.24 -9.24 -6.59
CA VAL A 99 2.53 -8.98 -5.93
C VAL A 99 3.67 -8.98 -6.93
N VAL A 100 3.70 -9.94 -7.86
CA VAL A 100 4.73 -9.99 -8.92
C VAL A 100 4.61 -8.77 -9.83
N LEU A 101 3.39 -8.37 -10.18
CA LEU A 101 3.16 -7.18 -10.98
C LEU A 101 3.65 -5.91 -10.25
N GLU A 102 3.33 -5.77 -8.97
CA GLU A 102 3.82 -4.68 -8.10
C GLU A 102 5.36 -4.65 -8.05
N MET A 103 6.01 -5.80 -7.86
CA MET A 103 7.48 -5.90 -7.85
C MET A 103 8.10 -5.45 -9.17
N ILE A 104 7.55 -5.89 -10.31
CA ILE A 104 8.06 -5.51 -11.64
C ILE A 104 7.94 -4.00 -11.83
N ILE A 105 6.79 -3.42 -11.49
CA ILE A 105 6.57 -1.97 -11.64
C ILE A 105 7.56 -1.18 -10.78
N LEU A 106 7.74 -1.56 -9.52
CA LEU A 106 8.67 -0.88 -8.61
C LEU A 106 10.13 -1.05 -9.04
N LEU A 107 10.52 -2.22 -9.59
CA LEU A 107 11.85 -2.41 -10.18
C LEU A 107 12.05 -1.52 -11.41
N CYS A 108 11.07 -1.42 -12.31
CA CYS A 108 11.14 -0.52 -13.46
C CYS A 108 11.29 0.93 -13.00
N VAL A 109 10.53 1.35 -11.99
CA VAL A 109 10.65 2.68 -11.37
C VAL A 109 12.05 2.90 -10.77
N ALA A 110 12.59 1.91 -10.07
CA ALA A 110 13.93 1.99 -9.47
C ALA A 110 15.04 2.10 -10.52
N ILE A 111 14.99 1.26 -11.57
CA ILE A 111 15.97 1.26 -12.67
C ILE A 111 15.91 2.57 -13.45
N TYR A 112 14.70 3.01 -13.80
CA TYR A 112 14.50 4.26 -14.52
C TYR A 112 14.95 5.47 -13.68
N GLY A 113 14.52 5.51 -12.41
CA GLY A 113 14.86 6.56 -11.45
C GLY A 113 16.37 6.69 -11.21
N HIS A 114 17.11 5.57 -11.17
CA HIS A 114 18.55 5.59 -10.91
C HIS A 114 19.39 5.92 -12.15
N ASN A 115 19.01 5.42 -13.33
CA ASN A 115 19.88 5.49 -14.51
C ASN A 115 19.52 6.61 -15.49
N PHE A 116 18.25 7.04 -15.54
CA PHE A 116 17.73 7.88 -16.62
C PHE A 116 17.04 9.15 -16.14
N TYR A 117 16.82 9.31 -14.83
CA TYR A 117 16.07 10.45 -14.30
C TYR A 117 16.84 11.76 -14.49
N LYS A 118 16.28 12.65 -15.32
CA LYS A 118 16.83 14.00 -15.57
C LYS A 118 16.03 15.09 -14.86
N GLU A 119 15.27 14.71 -13.83
CA GLU A 119 14.38 15.60 -13.05
C GLU A 119 13.32 16.35 -13.88
N THR A 120 12.98 15.84 -15.07
CA THR A 120 11.98 16.50 -15.91
C THR A 120 10.58 16.31 -15.32
N LYS A 121 9.72 17.35 -15.42
CA LYS A 121 8.32 17.30 -14.92
C LYS A 121 7.54 16.06 -15.41
N LEU A 122 7.63 15.74 -16.71
CA LEU A 122 6.94 14.59 -17.29
C LEU A 122 7.45 13.25 -16.75
N GLU A 123 8.76 13.10 -16.54
CA GLU A 123 9.35 11.86 -16.02
C GLU A 123 8.88 11.61 -14.59
N ARG A 124 8.87 12.67 -13.78
CA ARG A 124 8.33 12.68 -12.43
C ARG A 124 6.88 12.23 -12.40
N GLU A 125 6.03 12.77 -13.26
CA GLU A 125 4.62 12.38 -13.35
C GLU A 125 4.42 10.92 -13.75
N VAL A 126 5.23 10.40 -14.68
CA VAL A 126 5.17 8.99 -15.10
C VAL A 126 5.57 8.05 -13.96
N VAL A 127 6.65 8.38 -13.24
CA VAL A 127 7.11 7.57 -12.10
C VAL A 127 6.08 7.55 -10.97
N ILE A 128 5.49 8.70 -10.65
CA ILE A 128 4.40 8.80 -9.66
C ILE A 128 3.21 7.95 -10.10
N SER A 129 2.81 8.08 -11.37
CA SER A 129 1.67 7.35 -11.95
C SER A 129 1.82 5.84 -11.81
N LEU A 130 3.01 5.32 -12.13
CA LEU A 130 3.35 3.90 -11.95
C LEU A 130 3.32 3.49 -10.46
N THR A 131 3.86 4.32 -9.58
CA THR A 131 3.90 4.06 -8.14
C THR A 131 2.49 4.07 -7.53
N ILE A 132 1.61 4.98 -7.95
CA ILE A 132 0.20 5.05 -7.53
C ILE A 132 -0.56 3.81 -8.01
N PHE A 133 -0.32 3.35 -9.24
CA PHE A 133 -0.90 2.11 -9.75
C PHE A 133 -0.44 0.89 -8.93
N ALA A 134 0.86 0.80 -8.61
CA ALA A 134 1.42 -0.23 -7.73
C ALA A 134 0.77 -0.22 -6.34
N MET A 135 0.59 0.98 -5.77
CA MET A 135 -0.08 1.14 -4.48
C MET A 135 -1.56 0.74 -4.52
N GLY A 136 -2.24 0.98 -5.63
CA GLY A 136 -3.58 0.49 -5.91
C GLY A 136 -3.65 -1.04 -5.92
N LEU A 137 -2.71 -1.71 -6.62
CA LEU A 137 -2.61 -3.18 -6.66
C LEU A 137 -2.46 -3.76 -5.25
N GLN A 138 -1.55 -3.19 -4.45
CA GLN A 138 -1.24 -3.62 -3.10
C GLN A 138 -2.46 -3.46 -2.18
N THR A 139 -3.12 -2.30 -2.23
CA THR A 139 -4.31 -1.99 -1.42
C THR A 139 -5.47 -2.95 -1.73
N GLY A 140 -5.71 -3.22 -3.02
CA GLY A 140 -6.72 -4.19 -3.45
C GLY A 140 -6.42 -5.62 -2.97
N LEU A 141 -5.16 -6.04 -3.05
CA LEU A 141 -4.74 -7.38 -2.63
C LEU A 141 -4.93 -7.57 -1.13
N VAL A 142 -4.44 -6.61 -0.32
CA VAL A 142 -4.53 -6.66 1.15
C VAL A 142 -5.99 -6.72 1.61
N SER A 143 -6.88 -5.98 0.96
CA SER A 143 -8.32 -5.99 1.27
C SER A 143 -8.93 -7.40 1.09
N ILE A 144 -8.59 -8.10 0.00
CA ILE A 144 -9.11 -9.45 -0.27
C ILE A 144 -8.48 -10.50 0.63
N VAL A 145 -7.16 -10.43 0.82
CA VAL A 145 -6.40 -11.39 1.65
C VAL A 145 -6.84 -11.29 3.11
N SER A 146 -7.06 -10.08 3.62
CA SER A 146 -7.59 -9.88 4.98
C SER A 146 -9.07 -10.22 5.12
N GLY A 147 -9.79 -10.46 4.02
CA GLY A 147 -11.23 -10.70 4.05
C GLY A 147 -12.04 -9.50 4.53
N GLY A 148 -11.54 -8.28 4.29
CA GLY A 148 -12.19 -7.05 4.73
C GLY A 148 -11.92 -6.68 6.19
N LEU A 149 -11.13 -7.45 6.95
CA LEU A 149 -10.70 -7.08 8.32
C LEU A 149 -9.74 -5.89 8.32
N ILE A 150 -8.91 -5.78 7.27
CA ILE A 150 -8.08 -4.62 6.99
C ILE A 150 -8.65 -4.01 5.71
N LYS A 151 -9.66 -3.14 5.88
CA LYS A 151 -10.41 -2.58 4.75
C LYS A 151 -9.52 -1.78 3.79
N SER A 152 -8.52 -1.08 4.33
CA SER A 152 -7.53 -0.37 3.52
C SER A 152 -6.21 -0.21 4.26
N THR A 153 -5.12 -0.11 3.50
CA THR A 153 -3.79 0.34 3.96
C THR A 153 -3.74 1.84 4.26
N SER A 154 -4.88 2.56 4.16
CA SER A 154 -4.96 3.95 4.57
C SER A 154 -4.78 4.05 6.07
N LEU A 155 -3.72 4.75 6.50
CA LEU A 155 -3.44 5.06 7.90
C LEU A 155 -4.67 5.61 8.62
N ALA A 156 -5.44 6.48 7.97
CA ALA A 156 -6.65 7.06 8.55
C ALA A 156 -7.66 5.97 8.96
N SER A 157 -7.89 4.97 8.09
CA SER A 157 -8.77 3.86 8.41
C SER A 157 -8.25 3.04 9.58
N LEU A 158 -6.94 2.76 9.62
CA LEU A 158 -6.29 1.98 10.68
C LEU A 158 -6.37 2.68 12.04
N PHE A 159 -6.16 4.00 12.08
CA PHE A 159 -6.27 4.78 13.31
C PHE A 159 -7.71 4.83 13.85
N THR A 160 -8.70 5.04 12.99
CA THR A 160 -10.12 5.03 13.38
C THR A 160 -10.55 3.66 13.91
N ASP A 161 -10.17 2.62 13.19
CA ASP A 161 -10.42 1.22 13.52
C ASP A 161 -9.77 0.84 14.87
N LEU A 162 -8.52 1.24 15.09
CA LEU A 162 -7.82 1.04 16.36
C LEU A 162 -8.49 1.81 17.51
N GLY A 163 -8.88 3.07 17.27
CA GLY A 163 -9.59 3.89 18.25
C GLY A 163 -10.91 3.25 18.70
N SER A 164 -11.68 2.70 17.76
CA SER A 164 -12.91 1.99 18.07
C SER A 164 -12.68 0.72 18.90
N GLU A 165 -11.66 -0.08 18.57
CA GLU A 165 -11.37 -1.31 19.32
C GLU A 165 -10.78 -1.04 20.71
N VAL A 166 -9.94 -0.01 20.84
CA VAL A 166 -9.44 0.42 22.15
C VAL A 166 -10.61 0.92 23.02
N ALA A 167 -11.52 1.72 22.46
CA ALA A 167 -12.72 2.15 23.18
C ALA A 167 -13.57 0.95 23.64
N GLU A 168 -13.81 -0.02 22.75
CA GLU A 168 -14.54 -1.25 23.08
C GLU A 168 -13.87 -2.07 24.20
N TYR A 169 -12.53 -2.10 24.23
CA TYR A 169 -11.76 -2.80 25.26
C TYR A 169 -11.83 -2.14 26.65
N TYR A 170 -11.90 -0.80 26.70
CA TYR A 170 -11.99 -0.03 27.94
C TYR A 170 -13.43 0.23 28.40
N TYR A 171 -14.43 -0.01 27.55
CA TYR A 171 -15.83 0.17 27.89
C TYR A 171 -16.29 -0.78 29.02
N LEU A 172 -16.90 -0.22 30.06
CA LEU A 172 -17.46 -0.96 31.19
C LEU A 172 -18.72 -1.70 30.74
N GLY A 173 -18.58 -2.99 30.39
CA GLY A 173 -19.69 -3.85 29.99
C GLY A 173 -19.32 -4.86 28.90
N THR A 174 -18.23 -4.62 28.17
CA THR A 174 -17.74 -5.58 27.18
C THR A 174 -16.97 -6.70 27.85
N LYS A 175 -17.27 -7.96 27.51
CA LYS A 175 -16.37 -9.07 27.85
C LYS A 175 -15.04 -8.78 27.14
N LYS A 176 -13.96 -8.60 27.91
CA LYS A 176 -12.59 -8.37 27.42
C LYS A 176 -12.07 -9.60 26.69
N ASP A 177 -12.62 -9.83 25.51
CA ASP A 177 -12.38 -11.03 24.72
C ASP A 177 -10.94 -11.01 24.18
N LYS A 178 -10.30 -12.18 24.18
CA LYS A 178 -8.99 -12.39 23.53
C LYS A 178 -9.04 -11.98 22.07
N MET A 179 -10.21 -12.06 21.43
CA MET A 179 -10.40 -11.63 20.05
C MET A 179 -10.14 -10.13 19.85
N ILE A 180 -10.70 -9.25 20.71
CA ILE A 180 -10.51 -7.79 20.65
C ILE A 180 -9.04 -7.45 20.87
N ARG A 181 -8.41 -8.05 21.89
CA ARG A 181 -6.99 -7.84 22.18
C ARG A 181 -6.08 -8.22 21.01
N ASN A 182 -6.38 -9.33 20.33
CA ASN A 182 -5.63 -9.77 19.16
C ASN A 182 -5.81 -8.82 17.97
N ARG A 183 -7.00 -8.27 17.73
CA ARG A 183 -7.22 -7.29 16.65
C ARG A 183 -6.45 -5.99 16.89
N ILE A 184 -6.48 -5.47 18.12
CA ILE A 184 -5.68 -4.31 18.54
C ILE A 184 -4.19 -4.57 18.32
N TYR A 185 -3.69 -5.72 18.77
CA TYR A 185 -2.29 -6.09 18.62
C TYR A 185 -1.85 -6.16 17.15
N VAL A 186 -2.68 -6.77 16.29
CA VAL A 186 -2.43 -6.84 14.84
C VAL A 186 -2.36 -5.44 14.23
N ARG A 187 -3.33 -4.57 14.52
CA ARG A 187 -3.40 -3.21 13.96
C ARG A 187 -2.26 -2.32 14.45
N MET A 188 -1.90 -2.40 15.73
CA MET A 188 -0.73 -1.69 16.27
C MET A 188 0.57 -2.17 15.62
N THR A 189 0.73 -3.49 15.42
CA THR A 189 1.92 -4.04 14.75
C THR A 189 2.01 -3.53 13.31
N VAL A 190 0.90 -3.55 12.56
CA VAL A 190 0.84 -3.04 11.18
C VAL A 190 1.20 -1.54 11.13
N LEU A 191 0.66 -0.73 12.04
CA LEU A 191 0.99 0.70 12.15
C LEU A 191 2.47 0.93 12.47
N ALA A 192 3.03 0.17 13.42
CA ALA A 192 4.44 0.28 13.78
C ALA A 192 5.34 -0.07 12.60
N PHE A 193 5.08 -1.18 11.89
CA PHE A 193 5.84 -1.56 10.71
C PHE A 193 5.70 -0.56 9.56
N TYR A 194 4.51 0.02 9.36
CA TYR A 194 4.32 1.10 8.40
C TYR A 194 5.20 2.31 8.75
N PHE A 195 5.20 2.72 10.02
CA PHE A 195 5.99 3.85 10.50
C PHE A 195 7.50 3.60 10.37
N ILE A 196 7.97 2.42 10.79
CA ILE A 196 9.39 2.02 10.65
C ILE A 196 9.78 1.95 9.17
N GLY A 197 8.90 1.43 8.30
CA GLY A 197 9.09 1.42 6.85
C GLY A 197 9.18 2.84 6.29
N GLY A 198 8.32 3.75 6.74
CA GLY A 198 8.38 5.16 6.37
C GLY A 198 9.68 5.84 6.82
N LEU A 199 10.12 5.61 8.05
CA LEU A 199 11.40 6.11 8.56
C LEU A 199 12.58 5.58 7.74
N ALA A 200 12.59 4.27 7.46
CA ALA A 200 13.59 3.65 6.61
C ALA A 200 13.56 4.26 5.20
N GLY A 201 12.38 4.40 4.61
CA GLY A 201 12.19 5.02 3.29
C GLY A 201 12.74 6.43 3.25
N GLY A 202 12.38 7.30 4.20
CA GLY A 202 12.90 8.67 4.26
C GLY A 202 14.41 8.75 4.51
N PHE A 203 14.93 7.94 5.44
CA PHE A 203 16.36 7.91 5.76
C PHE A 203 17.20 7.40 4.59
N PHE A 204 16.79 6.29 3.97
CA PHE A 204 17.49 5.73 2.82
C PHE A 204 17.28 6.58 1.56
N PHE A 205 16.17 7.30 1.42
CA PHE A 205 15.96 8.18 0.27
C PHE A 205 16.95 9.34 0.28
N ASN A 206 17.24 9.88 1.46
CA ASN A 206 18.24 10.94 1.60
C ASN A 206 19.67 10.46 1.25
N LYS A 207 19.94 9.15 1.31
CA LYS A 207 21.27 8.57 1.05
C LYS A 207 21.40 7.90 -0.32
N TYR A 208 20.32 7.36 -0.86
CA TYR A 208 20.29 6.51 -2.07
C TYR A 208 19.27 6.98 -3.11
N GLU A 209 18.51 8.05 -2.84
CA GLU A 209 17.47 8.59 -3.73
C GLU A 209 16.52 7.49 -4.23
N PHE A 210 16.45 7.28 -5.54
CA PHE A 210 15.62 6.25 -6.17
C PHE A 210 16.06 4.81 -5.87
N GLY A 211 17.28 4.60 -5.36
CA GLY A 211 17.79 3.30 -4.94
C GLY A 211 16.94 2.61 -3.87
N VAL A 212 16.16 3.39 -3.10
CA VAL A 212 15.23 2.87 -2.09
C VAL A 212 14.16 1.95 -2.69
N PHE A 213 13.74 2.21 -3.93
CA PHE A 213 12.73 1.39 -4.59
C PHE A 213 13.22 -0.02 -4.92
N TYR A 214 14.53 -0.31 -4.90
CA TYR A 214 15.05 -1.69 -5.02
C TYR A 214 14.82 -2.53 -3.76
N PHE A 215 14.74 -1.93 -2.58
CA PHE A 215 14.52 -2.67 -1.34
C PHE A 215 13.10 -3.25 -1.26
N VAL A 216 12.13 -2.57 -1.85
CA VAL A 216 10.72 -2.96 -1.76
C VAL A 216 10.42 -4.29 -2.46
N PRO A 217 10.87 -4.53 -3.71
CA PRO A 217 10.74 -5.83 -4.38
C PRO A 217 11.40 -6.97 -3.61
N VAL A 218 12.56 -6.77 -2.99
CA VAL A 218 13.25 -7.80 -2.19
C VAL A 218 12.40 -8.22 -0.99
N ILE A 219 11.79 -7.24 -0.31
CA ILE A 219 10.89 -7.49 0.82
C ILE A 219 9.62 -8.23 0.36
N LEU A 220 9.04 -7.83 -0.77
CA LEU A 220 7.86 -8.51 -1.34
C LEU A 220 8.19 -9.94 -1.80
N LEU A 221 9.40 -10.20 -2.27
CA LEU A 221 9.87 -11.54 -2.65
C LEU A 221 9.93 -12.48 -1.43
N MET A 222 10.38 -11.98 -0.27
CA MET A 222 10.30 -12.71 0.99
C MET A 222 8.87 -13.02 1.44
N VAL A 223 7.88 -12.16 1.11
CA VAL A 223 6.46 -12.42 1.41
C VAL A 223 5.90 -13.55 0.52
N LEU A 224 6.39 -13.61 -0.73
CA LEU A 224 5.92 -14.55 -1.74
C LEU A 224 6.43 -15.99 -1.49
N LEU A 225 7.69 -16.14 -1.06
CA LEU A 225 8.30 -17.40 -0.58
C LEU A 225 7.65 -17.85 0.73
#